data_AF-A0A2E9FCD9-F1
#
_entry.id   AF-A0A2E9FCD9-F1
#
_cell.length_a   1.000
_cell.length_b   1.000
_cell.length_c   1.000
_cell.angle_alpha   90.00
_cell.angle_beta   90.00
_cell.angle_gamma   90.00
#
_symmetry.space_group_name_H-M   'P 1'
#
loop_
_entity.id
_entity.type
_entity.pdbx_description
1 polymer ?
#
loop_
_entity_poly.entity_id
_entity_poly.type
_entity_poly.pdbx_seq_one_letter_code
_entity_poly.pdbx_strand_id
1 'polypeptide(L)'
;MSMSAYNWVFLREEDDFEANFELLIDVLDTDLEYAKEHTRLLTRAIEWDQDNCTRGLALDKQELQVAEGWLTEGITTLQPTELHTEYVAFSRIAFDRFQRLMIS
;
A
#
# COMPACT_ATOMS: atom_id res chain seq x y z
N MET A 1 -5.96 -5.45 -23.37
CA MET A 1 -5.76 -3.99 -23.54
C MET A 1 -6.30 -3.33 -22.28
N SER A 2 -5.44 -2.93 -21.34
CA SER A 2 -5.89 -2.13 -20.20
C SER A 2 -5.36 -0.72 -20.39
N MET A 3 -6.28 0.23 -20.44
CA MET A 3 -6.05 1.65 -20.65
C MET A 3 -5.40 2.22 -19.38
N SER A 4 -4.23 2.83 -19.54
CA SER A 4 -3.48 3.50 -18.49
C SER A 4 -4.36 4.52 -17.75
N ALA A 5 -4.55 4.32 -16.45
CA ALA A 5 -5.15 5.34 -15.59
C ALA A 5 -4.06 6.37 -15.28
N TYR A 6 -3.97 7.35 -16.16
CA TYR A 6 -3.23 8.56 -15.88
C TYR A 6 -4.07 9.43 -14.95
N ASN A 7 -3.43 9.95 -13.92
CA ASN A 7 -3.99 10.96 -13.03
C ASN A 7 -3.93 12.33 -13.74
N TRP A 8 -4.91 12.61 -14.61
CA TRP A 8 -4.94 13.86 -15.38
C TRP A 8 -5.54 14.99 -14.53
N VAL A 9 -4.71 15.96 -14.13
CA VAL A 9 -5.18 17.28 -13.72
C VAL A 9 -5.09 18.22 -14.93
N PHE A 10 -6.21 18.83 -15.31
CA PHE A 10 -6.25 19.73 -16.45
C PHE A 10 -5.82 21.14 -16.02
N LEU A 11 -4.81 21.69 -16.68
CA LEU A 11 -4.35 23.07 -16.49
C LEU A 11 -4.81 23.92 -17.69
N ARG A 12 -6.05 24.42 -17.66
CA ARG A 12 -6.59 25.31 -18.72
C ARG A 12 -6.57 26.76 -18.24
N GLU A 13 -6.43 27.70 -19.16
CA GLU A 13 -6.42 29.16 -18.85
C GLU A 13 -7.73 29.67 -18.22
N GLU A 14 -8.83 28.91 -18.39
CA GLU A 14 -10.17 29.22 -17.86
C GLU A 14 -10.42 28.63 -16.47
N ASP A 15 -9.50 27.80 -15.97
CA ASP A 15 -9.54 27.21 -14.64
C ASP A 15 -8.62 27.98 -13.66
N ASP A 16 -8.84 27.82 -12.35
CA ASP A 16 -7.93 28.36 -11.33
C ASP A 16 -6.60 27.58 -11.37
N PHE A 17 -5.64 28.15 -12.12
CA PHE A 17 -4.35 27.53 -12.36
C PHE A 17 -3.62 27.15 -11.07
N GLU A 18 -3.69 27.99 -10.04
CA GLU A 18 -2.99 27.74 -8.77
C GLU A 18 -3.60 26.55 -8.04
N ALA A 19 -4.94 26.50 -7.96
CA ALA A 19 -5.64 25.38 -7.34
C ALA A 19 -5.41 24.06 -8.08
N ASN A 20 -5.39 24.08 -9.42
CA ASN A 20 -5.14 22.88 -10.22
C ASN A 20 -3.67 22.45 -10.17
N PHE A 21 -2.73 23.38 -10.01
CA PHE A 21 -1.31 23.05 -9.86
C PHE A 21 -1.04 22.36 -8.51
N GLU A 22 -1.62 22.86 -7.42
CA GLU A 22 -1.55 22.21 -6.10
C GLU A 22 -2.18 20.81 -6.12
N LEU A 23 -3.33 20.66 -6.79
CA LEU A 23 -3.96 19.35 -6.98
C LEU A 23 -3.05 18.36 -7.74
N LEU A 24 -2.33 18.84 -8.75
CA LEU A 24 -1.39 17.99 -9.50
C LEU A 24 -0.23 17.50 -8.61
N ILE A 25 0.31 18.38 -7.76
CA ILE A 25 1.37 18.00 -6.82
C ILE A 25 0.87 16.92 -5.86
N ASP A 26 -0.29 17.14 -5.24
CA ASP A 26 -0.90 16.21 -4.28
C ASP A 26 -1.15 14.82 -4.89
N VAL A 27 -1.63 14.81 -6.13
CA VAL A 27 -1.86 13.59 -6.90
C VAL A 27 -0.56 12.84 -7.22
N LEU A 28 0.50 13.56 -7.61
CA LEU A 28 1.81 12.96 -7.88
C LEU A 28 2.45 12.39 -6.60
N ASP A 29 2.34 13.10 -5.48
CA ASP A 29 2.85 12.64 -4.20
C ASP A 29 2.11 11.39 -3.73
N THR A 30 0.77 11.36 -3.88
CA THR A 30 -0.05 10.19 -3.54
C THR A 30 0.33 8.96 -4.38
N ASP A 31 0.48 9.12 -5.70
CA ASP A 31 0.91 8.02 -6.59
C ASP A 31 2.31 7.51 -6.23
N LEU A 32 3.22 8.40 -5.82
CA LEU A 32 4.58 8.05 -5.41
C LEU A 32 4.59 7.28 -4.09
N GLU A 33 3.85 7.73 -3.08
CA GLU A 33 3.76 7.03 -1.79
C GLU A 33 3.12 5.65 -1.94
N TYR A 34 2.07 5.54 -2.76
CA TYR A 34 1.46 4.25 -3.09
C TYR A 34 2.47 3.28 -3.75
N ALA A 35 3.30 3.77 -4.68
CA ALA A 35 4.30 2.96 -5.37
C ALA A 35 5.48 2.55 -4.46
N LYS A 36 5.89 3.43 -3.54
CA LYS A 36 6.88 3.09 -2.51
C LYS A 36 6.37 1.99 -1.60
N GLU A 37 5.12 2.09 -1.16
CA GLU A 37 4.53 1.11 -0.25
C GLU A 37 4.34 -0.25 -0.93
N HIS A 38 3.96 -0.27 -2.22
CA HIS A 38 3.98 -1.50 -3.05
C HIS A 38 5.33 -2.19 -3.00
N THR A 39 6.40 -1.46 -3.32
CA THR A 39 7.76 -2.03 -3.38
C THR A 39 8.23 -2.50 -2.00
N ARG A 40 7.94 -1.71 -0.95
CA ARG A 40 8.30 -2.02 0.44
C ARG A 40 7.62 -3.32 0.90
N LEU A 41 6.32 -3.43 0.71
CA LEU A 41 5.56 -4.62 1.09
C LEU A 41 5.99 -5.84 0.29
N LEU A 42 6.26 -5.69 -1.03
CA LEU A 42 6.70 -6.81 -1.85
C LEU A 42 8.04 -7.37 -1.38
N THR A 43 8.98 -6.48 -1.08
CA THR A 43 10.30 -6.85 -0.60
C THR A 43 10.20 -7.65 0.69
N ARG A 44 9.41 -7.17 1.66
CA ARG A 44 9.21 -7.89 2.93
C ARG A 44 8.45 -9.19 2.77
N ALA A 45 7.47 -9.23 1.88
CA ALA A 45 6.71 -10.44 1.60
C ALA A 45 7.61 -11.52 0.96
N ILE A 46 8.51 -11.12 0.07
CA ILE A 46 9.54 -12.03 -0.50
C ILE A 46 10.48 -12.53 0.59
N GLU A 47 10.98 -11.65 1.47
CA GLU A 47 11.84 -12.06 2.58
C GLU A 47 11.13 -13.04 3.52
N TRP A 48 9.85 -12.77 3.84
CA TRP A 48 9.00 -13.64 4.65
C TRP A 48 8.76 -15.01 4.01
N ASP A 49 8.47 -15.05 2.71
CA ASP A 49 8.26 -16.30 1.96
C ASP A 49 9.56 -17.14 1.90
N GLN A 50 10.69 -16.49 1.62
CA GLN A 50 12.01 -17.12 1.59
C GLN A 50 12.44 -17.67 2.96
N ASP A 51 12.01 -17.03 4.05
CA ASP A 51 12.27 -17.48 5.42
C ASP A 51 11.18 -18.45 5.95
N ASN A 52 10.53 -19.20 5.06
CA ASN A 52 9.50 -20.21 5.40
C ASN A 52 8.34 -19.65 6.25
N CYS A 53 7.89 -18.44 5.92
CA CYS A 53 6.80 -17.75 6.58
C CYS A 53 7.02 -17.55 8.10
N THR A 54 8.25 -17.25 8.52
CA THR A 54 8.58 -17.11 9.94
C THR A 54 7.78 -16.00 10.62
N ARG A 55 7.22 -16.30 11.80
CA ARG A 55 6.38 -15.36 12.57
C ARG A 55 7.07 -14.07 12.98
N GLY A 56 8.39 -14.10 13.17
CA GLY A 56 9.18 -12.92 13.53
C GLY A 56 9.20 -11.84 12.43
N LEU A 57 8.80 -12.19 11.21
CA LEU A 57 8.75 -11.28 10.07
C LEU A 57 7.35 -10.70 9.83
N ALA A 58 6.37 -10.98 10.69
CA ALA A 58 5.06 -10.33 10.62
C ALA A 58 5.19 -8.80 10.75
N LEU A 59 4.32 -8.07 10.07
CA LEU A 59 4.18 -6.62 10.26
C LEU A 59 3.79 -6.31 11.72
N ASP A 60 4.36 -5.23 12.28
CA ASP A 60 3.90 -4.73 13.57
C ASP A 60 2.52 -4.03 13.45
N LYS A 61 1.97 -3.58 14.58
CA LYS A 61 0.63 -2.95 14.61
C LYS A 61 0.50 -1.77 13.64
N GLN A 62 1.49 -0.88 13.62
CA GLN A 62 1.42 0.35 12.82
C GLN A 62 1.61 0.01 11.35
N GLU A 63 2.59 -0.84 11.04
CA GLU A 63 2.86 -1.28 9.68
C GLU A 63 1.69 -2.07 9.09
N LEU A 64 1.03 -2.90 9.90
CA LEU A 64 -0.14 -3.66 9.48
C LEU A 64 -1.32 -2.74 9.13
N GLN A 65 -1.56 -1.69 9.92
CA GLN A 65 -2.62 -0.73 9.64
C GLN A 65 -2.37 0.01 8.32
N VAL A 66 -1.13 0.42 8.05
CA VAL A 66 -0.74 1.04 6.78
C VAL A 66 -0.92 0.07 5.62
N ALA A 67 -0.45 -1.16 5.75
CA ALA A 67 -0.51 -2.16 4.68
C ALA A 67 -1.96 -2.54 4.32
N GLU A 68 -2.86 -2.62 5.30
CA GLU A 68 -4.27 -2.86 5.06
C GLU A 68 -4.95 -1.68 4.36
N GLY A 69 -4.65 -0.44 4.77
CA GLY A 69 -5.12 0.75 4.06
C GLY A 69 -4.67 0.74 2.60
N TRP A 70 -3.38 0.49 2.37
CA TRP A 70 -2.78 0.40 1.04
C TRP A 70 -3.45 -0.67 0.15
N LEU A 71 -3.80 -1.85 0.70
CA LEU A 71 -4.53 -2.88 -0.05
C LEU A 71 -5.93 -2.42 -0.50
N THR A 72 -6.57 -1.52 0.24
CA THR A 72 -7.90 -1.00 -0.11
C THR A 72 -7.87 0.14 -1.12
N GLU A 73 -6.76 0.87 -1.20
CA GLU A 73 -6.60 2.01 -2.12
C GLU A 73 -6.47 1.58 -3.59
N GLY A 74 -5.87 0.41 -3.86
CA GLY A 74 -5.95 -0.30 -5.14
C GLY A 74 -5.82 0.57 -6.41
N ILE A 75 -4.66 1.17 -6.67
CA ILE A 75 -4.47 2.00 -7.88
C ILE A 75 -4.31 1.10 -9.11
N THR A 76 -5.09 1.37 -10.16
CA THR A 76 -5.18 0.56 -11.40
C THR A 76 -3.85 0.35 -12.13
N THR A 77 -2.86 1.21 -11.92
CA THR A 77 -1.52 1.12 -12.53
C THR A 77 -0.57 0.18 -11.80
N LEU A 78 -0.76 -0.03 -10.49
CA LEU A 78 0.16 -0.82 -9.67
C LEU A 78 -0.60 -1.68 -8.65
N GLN A 79 -1.30 -2.68 -9.18
CA GLN A 79 -2.14 -3.54 -8.35
C GLN A 79 -1.31 -4.36 -7.33
N PRO A 80 -1.88 -4.61 -6.14
CA PRO A 80 -1.31 -5.57 -5.20
C PRO A 80 -1.14 -6.96 -5.84
N THR A 81 0.01 -7.59 -5.58
CA THR A 81 0.24 -9.00 -5.94
C THR A 81 -0.44 -9.92 -4.92
N GLU A 82 -0.62 -11.19 -5.28
CA GLU A 82 -1.08 -12.22 -4.35
C GLU A 82 -0.18 -12.30 -3.11
N LEU A 83 1.14 -12.23 -3.31
CA LEU A 83 2.12 -12.26 -2.22
C LEU A 83 1.97 -11.10 -1.22
N HIS A 84 1.54 -9.91 -1.68
CA HIS A 84 1.15 -8.84 -0.75
C HIS A 84 -0.01 -9.25 0.13
N THR A 85 -1.09 -9.76 -0.49
CA THR A 85 -2.31 -10.10 0.24
C THR A 85 -2.07 -11.23 1.24
N GLU A 86 -1.28 -12.23 0.87
CA GLU A 86 -0.88 -13.32 1.75
C GLU A 86 -0.07 -12.82 2.94
N TYR A 87 0.93 -11.96 2.71
CA TYR A 87 1.80 -11.45 3.77
C TYR A 87 1.05 -10.55 4.76
N VAL A 88 0.14 -9.70 4.27
CA VAL A 88 -0.71 -8.86 5.13
C VAL A 88 -1.69 -9.72 5.94
N ALA A 89 -2.32 -10.72 5.31
CA ALA A 89 -3.22 -11.64 6.01
C ALA A 89 -2.48 -12.46 7.09
N PHE A 90 -1.29 -12.97 6.77
CA PHE A 90 -0.42 -13.63 7.74
C PHE A 90 -0.13 -12.73 8.95
N SER A 91 0.26 -11.48 8.68
CA SER A 91 0.59 -10.50 9.71
C SER A 91 -0.61 -10.18 10.60
N ARG A 92 -1.81 -10.06 10.03
CA ARG A 92 -3.08 -9.91 10.77
C ARG A 92 -3.35 -11.09 11.70
N ILE A 93 -3.20 -12.32 11.22
CA ILE A 93 -3.39 -13.52 12.04
C ILE A 93 -2.37 -13.57 13.19
N ALA A 94 -1.10 -13.22 12.92
CA ALA A 94 -0.05 -13.16 13.92
C ALA A 94 -0.35 -12.11 15.00
N PHE A 95 -0.80 -10.92 14.60
CA PHE A 95 -1.18 -9.84 15.50
C PHE A 95 -2.39 -10.22 16.39
N ASP A 96 -3.45 -10.79 15.81
CA ASP A 96 -4.63 -11.21 16.57
C ASP A 96 -4.30 -12.26 17.62
N ARG A 97 -3.39 -13.19 17.30
CA ARG A 97 -2.90 -14.18 18.26
C ARG A 97 -2.11 -13.52 19.39
N PHE A 98 -1.24 -12.57 19.06
CA PHE A 98 -0.48 -11.82 20.05
C PHE A 98 -1.40 -11.04 21.00
N GLN A 99 -2.41 -10.35 20.45
CA GLN A 99 -3.37 -9.57 21.24
C GLN A 99 -4.17 -10.46 22.21
N ARG A 100 -4.58 -11.67 21.80
CA ARG A 100 -5.26 -12.62 22.70
C ARG A 100 -4.39 -13.07 23.87
N LEU A 101 -3.09 -13.24 23.65
CA LEU A 101 -2.15 -13.65 24.70
C LEU A 101 -1.89 -12.53 25.72
N MET A 102 -1.96 -11.26 25.32
CA MET A 102 -1.72 -10.14 26.23
C MET A 102 -2.92 -9.77 27.12
N ILE A 103 -4.13 -10.19 26.73
CA ILE A 103 -5.38 -9.88 27.46
C ILE A 103 -5.78 -11.05 28.39
N SER A 104 -5.04 -12.17 28.33
CA SER A 104 -5.16 -13.36 29.18
C SER A 104 -4.39 -13.21 30.49
#